data_AF-A0A2G4I1U9-F1
#
_entry.id   AF-A0A2G4I1U9-F1
#
_cell.length_a   1.000
_cell.length_b   1.000
_cell.length_c   1.000
_cell.angle_alpha   90.00
_cell.angle_beta   90.00
_cell.angle_gamma   90.00
#
_symmetry.space_group_name_H-M   'P 1'
#
loop_
_entity.id
_entity.type
_entity.pdbx_description
1 polymer ?
#
loop_
_entity_poly.entity_id
_entity_poly.type
_entity_poly.pdbx_seq_one_letter_code
_entity_poly.pdbx_strand_id
1 'polypeptide(L)'
;MNPSVSAKKSPQIHSMILWFTLVSLLVVSSCNADKNTIKNPYPNGKDSIVKKKDTLNYRTIQGLHTGLFKPTCANSGCHDGNFEPDFRTVESTYYNLVAQPVIKLDTQGNFTTRVIPGNAKLSMLLHRMRVDLNGNSGIMPLSLEPNSNYPIEKDTWLARIGLWIDSGAKDWLGRKPPSIDFPPQLQGVQVFSNGSVLTRKSRYEAIEALAGEALQLWFSLSDDKTPISNLTNMRINWSTDPNVFDPLNELPLVKGSVKTMPGLYRSSTDYMWYFDFNGSSTQPFGVYWFRITLNDAGNKDFNLPNSNSMFFIKKYFAVKFN
;
A
#
# COMPACT_ATOMS: atom_id res chain seq x y z
N MET A 1 -20.27 109.54 -8.26
CA MET A 1 -20.71 108.47 -7.33
C MET A 1 -20.85 107.19 -8.12
N ASN A 2 -19.92 106.25 -7.95
CA ASN A 2 -20.03 104.88 -8.45
C ASN A 2 -19.27 103.95 -7.48
N PRO A 3 -19.79 102.76 -7.18
CA PRO A 3 -19.43 102.01 -5.99
C PRO A 3 -18.15 101.20 -6.17
N SER A 4 -17.36 101.10 -5.09
CA SER A 4 -16.24 100.18 -4.98
C SER A 4 -16.76 98.74 -4.88
N VAL A 5 -16.43 97.90 -5.87
CA VAL A 5 -16.61 96.45 -5.77
C VAL A 5 -15.50 95.88 -4.89
N SER A 6 -15.86 95.53 -3.66
CA SER A 6 -15.04 94.71 -2.77
C SER A 6 -15.01 93.27 -3.32
N ALA A 7 -13.88 92.86 -3.89
CA ALA A 7 -13.64 91.47 -4.23
C ALA A 7 -13.42 90.67 -2.93
N LYS A 8 -14.50 90.07 -2.41
CA LYS A 8 -14.41 89.01 -1.39
C LYS A 8 -13.56 87.87 -1.96
N LYS A 9 -12.32 87.74 -1.51
CA LYS A 9 -11.51 86.53 -1.76
C LYS A 9 -12.27 85.34 -1.17
N SER A 10 -12.62 84.38 -2.03
CA SER A 10 -13.39 83.18 -1.66
C SER A 10 -12.70 82.41 -0.53
N PRO A 11 -13.42 82.04 0.56
CA PRO A 11 -12.86 81.28 1.68
C PRO A 11 -12.48 79.83 1.30
N GLN A 12 -12.90 79.35 0.12
CA GLN A 12 -12.57 78.00 -0.35
C GLN A 12 -11.11 77.82 -0.75
N ILE A 13 -10.44 78.87 -1.25
CA ILE A 13 -9.05 78.76 -1.72
C ILE A 13 -8.08 78.64 -0.54
N HIS A 14 -8.35 79.33 0.58
CA HIS A 14 -7.53 79.24 1.79
C HIS A 14 -7.73 77.88 2.49
N SER A 15 -8.95 77.33 2.48
CA SER A 15 -9.24 75.99 3.02
C SER A 15 -8.58 74.88 2.20
N MET A 16 -8.59 74.98 0.86
CA MET A 16 -7.90 74.02 -0.01
C MET A 16 -6.37 74.08 0.14
N ILE A 17 -5.78 75.28 0.26
CA ILE A 17 -4.33 75.43 0.47
C ILE A 17 -3.91 74.89 1.84
N LEU A 18 -4.74 75.07 2.87
CA LEU A 18 -4.50 74.53 4.21
C LEU A 18 -4.60 73.00 4.23
N TRP A 19 -5.55 72.42 3.49
CA TRP A 19 -5.66 70.97 3.33
C TRP A 19 -4.51 70.38 2.51
N PHE A 20 -4.08 71.06 1.44
CA PHE A 20 -2.95 70.60 0.63
C PHE A 20 -1.62 70.67 1.38
N THR A 21 -1.42 71.69 2.21
CA THR A 21 -0.23 71.81 3.07
C THR A 21 -0.27 70.81 4.22
N LEU A 22 -1.43 70.55 4.84
CA LEU A 22 -1.56 69.55 5.91
C LEU A 22 -1.35 68.12 5.39
N VAL A 23 -1.93 67.78 4.23
CA VAL A 23 -1.73 66.47 3.58
C VAL A 23 -0.28 66.32 3.10
N SER A 24 0.34 67.36 2.53
CA SER A 24 1.76 67.33 2.19
C SER A 24 2.66 67.12 3.42
N LEU A 25 2.37 67.79 4.54
CA LEU A 25 3.11 67.62 5.80
C LEU A 25 2.97 66.19 6.36
N LEU A 26 1.79 65.57 6.23
CA LEU A 26 1.56 64.20 6.68
C LEU A 26 2.30 63.17 5.79
N VAL A 27 2.46 63.43 4.49
CA VAL A 27 3.20 62.56 3.56
C VAL A 27 4.72 62.63 3.81
N VAL A 28 5.28 63.81 4.11
CA VAL A 28 6.72 63.91 4.44
C VAL A 28 7.07 63.36 5.83
N SER A 29 6.12 63.33 6.77
CA SER A 29 6.34 62.77 8.12
C SER A 29 6.16 61.24 8.20
N SER A 30 5.50 60.63 7.20
CA SER A 30 5.30 59.16 7.12
C SER A 30 6.49 58.41 6.48
N CYS A 31 7.54 59.11 6.05
CA CYS A 31 8.78 58.52 5.56
C CYS A 31 9.94 58.80 6.51
N ASN A 32 9.79 58.43 7.78
CA ASN A 32 10.95 58.00 8.54
C ASN A 32 11.22 56.56 8.14
N ALA A 33 12.06 56.37 7.13
CA ALA A 33 12.76 55.11 6.98
C ALA A 33 13.53 54.91 8.29
N ASP A 34 13.07 53.99 9.13
CA ASP A 34 13.83 53.55 10.29
C ASP A 34 15.21 53.14 9.78
N LYS A 35 16.20 54.02 9.96
CA LYS A 35 17.62 53.70 9.80
C LYS A 35 18.11 52.86 10.98
N ASN A 36 17.22 52.08 11.59
CA ASN A 36 17.63 50.85 12.22
C ASN A 36 18.06 49.94 11.09
N THR A 37 19.29 50.14 10.60
CA THR A 37 20.02 49.09 9.91
C THR A 37 19.87 47.87 10.80
N ILE A 38 19.09 46.87 10.35
CA ILE A 38 19.13 45.55 10.96
C ILE A 38 20.59 45.14 10.82
N LYS A 39 21.35 45.33 11.90
CA LYS A 39 22.76 44.96 11.93
C LYS A 39 22.71 43.45 11.85
N ASN A 40 23.18 42.90 10.73
CA ASN A 40 23.33 41.47 10.59
C ASN A 40 24.06 41.00 11.87
N PRO A 41 23.44 40.14 12.70
CA PRO A 41 24.04 39.71 13.96
C PRO A 41 25.34 38.93 13.75
N TYR A 42 25.64 38.54 12.51
CA TYR A 42 26.88 37.91 12.11
C TYR A 42 27.94 38.95 11.71
N PRO A 43 29.16 38.88 12.29
CA PRO A 43 30.16 39.94 12.22
C PRO A 43 30.75 40.24 10.82
N ASN A 44 30.45 39.43 9.79
CA ASN A 44 31.20 39.45 8.53
C ASN A 44 30.39 39.64 7.23
N GLY A 45 29.10 39.99 7.28
CA GLY A 45 28.34 40.46 6.08
C GLY A 45 28.33 39.52 4.86
N LYS A 46 28.86 38.30 5.00
CA LYS A 46 28.92 37.24 4.02
C LYS A 46 28.74 35.96 4.81
N ASP A 47 27.61 35.29 4.60
CA ASP A 47 27.57 33.87 4.88
C ASP A 47 28.70 33.27 4.06
N SER A 48 29.71 32.73 4.73
CA SER A 48 30.63 31.83 4.06
C SER A 48 29.77 30.62 3.73
N ILE A 49 29.23 30.58 2.51
CA ILE A 49 28.64 29.38 1.94
C ILE A 49 29.82 28.44 1.74
N VAL A 50 30.21 27.76 2.81
CA VAL A 50 30.99 26.54 2.70
C VAL A 50 30.04 25.60 1.96
N LYS A 51 30.25 25.46 0.65
CA LYS A 51 29.62 24.40 -0.14
C LYS A 51 30.07 23.10 0.49
N LYS A 52 29.30 22.61 1.47
CA LYS A 52 29.55 21.33 2.10
C LYS A 52 29.54 20.31 0.96
N LYS A 53 30.62 19.55 0.83
CA LYS A 53 30.71 18.51 -0.19
C LYS A 53 29.48 17.63 -0.04
N ASP A 54 28.73 17.48 -1.11
CA ASP A 54 27.60 16.58 -1.10
C ASP A 54 28.13 15.15 -0.91
N THR A 55 27.61 14.52 0.13
CA THR A 55 27.97 13.16 0.56
C THR A 55 26.77 12.22 0.45
N LEU A 56 25.64 12.71 -0.08
CA LEU A 56 24.41 11.95 -0.15
C LEU A 56 24.52 10.87 -1.22
N ASN A 57 24.15 9.65 -0.85
CA ASN A 57 24.10 8.56 -1.81
C ASN A 57 22.80 8.67 -2.63
N TYR A 58 22.91 9.17 -3.86
CA TYR A 58 21.79 9.28 -4.82
C TYR A 58 21.18 7.96 -5.30
N ARG A 59 21.59 6.82 -4.73
CA ARG A 59 20.97 5.50 -4.93
C ARG A 59 20.13 5.04 -3.72
N THR A 60 19.98 5.88 -2.69
CA THR A 60 19.04 5.65 -1.58
C THR A 60 17.80 6.51 -1.75
N ILE A 61 16.72 6.18 -1.02
CA ILE A 61 15.49 6.98 -1.07
C ILE A 61 15.72 8.43 -0.62
N GLN A 62 16.63 8.69 0.35
CA GLN A 62 16.99 10.06 0.72
C GLN A 62 17.65 10.79 -0.44
N GLY A 63 18.62 10.16 -1.10
CA GLY A 63 19.29 10.71 -2.26
C GLY A 63 18.34 11.00 -3.41
N LEU A 64 17.53 10.02 -3.78
CA LEU A 64 16.51 10.17 -4.82
C LEU A 64 15.49 11.26 -4.46
N HIS A 65 15.08 11.34 -3.20
CA HIS A 65 14.15 12.38 -2.77
C HIS A 65 14.78 13.77 -2.87
N THR A 66 15.97 13.97 -2.32
CA THR A 66 16.67 15.26 -2.36
C THR A 66 17.03 15.69 -3.79
N GLY A 67 17.47 14.76 -4.62
CA GLY A 67 17.98 15.07 -5.96
C GLY A 67 16.96 15.04 -7.09
N LEU A 68 15.86 14.29 -6.94
CA LEU A 68 14.87 14.10 -8.00
C LEU A 68 13.46 14.43 -7.53
N PHE A 69 12.91 13.67 -6.56
CA PHE A 69 11.48 13.78 -6.24
C PHE A 69 11.10 15.16 -5.70
N LYS A 70 11.90 15.71 -4.79
CA LYS A 70 11.64 17.03 -4.20
C LYS A 70 11.76 18.18 -5.22
N PRO A 71 12.86 18.32 -5.97
CA PRO A 71 13.02 19.45 -6.88
C PRO A 71 12.26 19.32 -8.21
N THR A 72 11.84 18.11 -8.58
CA THR A 72 11.28 17.85 -9.93
C THR A 72 9.82 17.41 -9.90
N CYS A 73 9.39 16.70 -8.84
CA CYS A 73 8.08 16.07 -8.81
C CYS A 73 7.15 16.71 -7.77
N ALA A 74 7.71 17.12 -6.63
CA ALA A 74 6.98 17.75 -5.50
C ALA A 74 6.76 19.26 -5.70
N ASN A 75 6.43 19.66 -6.93
CA ASN A 75 6.15 21.04 -7.29
C ASN A 75 4.68 21.36 -7.05
N SER A 76 4.37 22.65 -6.86
CA SER A 76 3.00 23.12 -6.61
C SER A 76 2.02 22.63 -7.68
N GLY A 77 0.92 21.99 -7.27
CA GLY A 77 -0.08 21.43 -8.17
C GLY A 77 0.30 20.11 -8.85
N CYS A 78 1.48 19.56 -8.55
CA CYS A 78 1.90 18.21 -8.93
C CYS A 78 1.87 17.31 -7.68
N HIS A 79 3.00 16.75 -7.26
CA HIS A 79 3.04 15.81 -6.11
C HIS A 79 3.40 16.50 -4.80
N ASP A 80 2.72 17.62 -4.52
CA ASP A 80 2.90 18.47 -3.35
C ASP A 80 2.05 18.04 -2.13
N GLY A 81 1.43 16.86 -2.20
CA GLY A 81 0.61 16.30 -1.13
C GLY A 81 -0.86 16.68 -1.15
N ASN A 82 -1.35 17.38 -2.19
CA ASN A 82 -2.78 17.52 -2.42
C ASN A 82 -3.42 16.22 -2.96
N PHE A 83 -2.63 15.37 -3.61
CA PHE A 83 -3.07 14.07 -4.11
C PHE A 83 -1.90 13.06 -4.14
N GLU A 84 -2.23 11.78 -4.34
CA GLU A 84 -1.23 10.72 -4.42
C GLU A 84 -0.60 10.57 -5.81
N PRO A 85 0.67 10.15 -5.92
CA PRO A 85 1.62 9.99 -4.82
C PRO A 85 2.08 11.35 -4.24
N ASP A 86 2.32 11.41 -2.92
CA ASP A 86 2.89 12.58 -2.23
C ASP A 86 4.43 12.47 -2.18
N PHE A 87 5.14 13.50 -2.65
CA PHE A 87 6.60 13.58 -2.67
C PHE A 87 7.18 14.71 -1.80
N ARG A 88 6.45 15.24 -0.81
CA ARG A 88 6.93 16.34 0.03
C ARG A 88 8.08 15.98 0.96
N THR A 89 8.09 14.75 1.47
CA THR A 89 9.13 14.23 2.39
C THR A 89 9.67 12.90 1.87
N VAL A 90 10.78 12.43 2.48
CA VAL A 90 11.36 11.12 2.16
C VAL A 90 10.38 10.00 2.47
N GLU A 91 9.72 10.08 3.61
CA GLU A 91 8.75 9.09 4.09
C GLU A 91 7.49 9.10 3.24
N SER A 92 6.93 10.27 2.92
CA SER A 92 5.75 10.36 2.05
C SER A 92 6.08 9.77 0.68
N THR A 93 7.24 10.11 0.12
CA THR A 93 7.74 9.53 -1.14
C THR A 93 7.82 8.01 -1.07
N TYR A 94 8.45 7.47 -0.02
CA TYR A 94 8.65 6.03 0.13
C TYR A 94 7.31 5.28 0.23
N TYR A 95 6.46 5.67 1.17
CA TYR A 95 5.22 4.95 1.47
C TYR A 95 4.15 5.12 0.40
N ASN A 96 4.22 6.18 -0.41
CA ASN A 96 3.34 6.36 -1.57
C ASN A 96 3.84 5.63 -2.83
N LEU A 97 5.07 5.12 -2.86
CA LEU A 97 5.62 4.42 -4.03
C LEU A 97 5.72 2.92 -3.82
N VAL A 98 6.30 2.49 -2.70
CA VAL A 98 6.71 1.11 -2.50
C VAL A 98 5.51 0.22 -2.22
N ALA A 99 5.32 -0.80 -3.06
CA ALA A 99 4.22 -1.76 -3.00
C ALA A 99 2.80 -1.14 -3.05
N GLN A 100 2.69 0.11 -3.53
CA GLN A 100 1.41 0.79 -3.66
C GLN A 100 0.76 0.52 -5.03
N PRO A 101 -0.57 0.40 -5.10
CA PRO A 101 -1.28 0.22 -6.36
C PRO A 101 -1.14 1.45 -7.26
N VAL A 102 -1.17 1.25 -8.58
CA VAL A 102 -1.19 2.36 -9.53
C VAL A 102 -2.55 3.07 -9.52
N ILE A 103 -2.53 4.38 -9.75
CA ILE A 103 -3.75 5.19 -9.91
C ILE A 103 -4.32 5.02 -11.33
N LYS A 104 -3.43 4.88 -12.31
CA LYS A 104 -3.77 4.68 -13.72
C LYS A 104 -2.98 3.49 -14.24
N LEU A 105 -3.68 2.53 -14.82
CA LEU A 105 -3.08 1.39 -15.51
C LEU A 105 -2.49 1.84 -16.86
N ASP A 106 -1.44 1.15 -17.30
CA ASP A 106 -1.01 1.20 -18.68
C ASP A 106 -2.08 0.57 -19.59
N THR A 107 -2.00 0.84 -20.89
CA THR A 107 -2.98 0.36 -21.88
C THR A 107 -3.14 -1.15 -21.91
N GLN A 108 -2.10 -1.90 -21.52
CA GLN A 108 -2.11 -3.37 -21.50
C GLN A 108 -2.33 -3.93 -20.08
N GLY A 109 -2.35 -3.09 -19.04
CA GLY A 109 -2.50 -3.50 -17.64
C GLY A 109 -1.30 -4.27 -17.08
N ASN A 110 -0.12 -4.17 -17.71
CA ASN A 110 1.09 -4.89 -17.31
C ASN A 110 1.75 -4.31 -16.05
N PHE A 111 1.44 -3.07 -15.67
CA PHE A 111 2.06 -2.35 -14.57
C PHE A 111 1.01 -2.00 -13.50
N THR A 112 0.85 -2.87 -12.51
CA THR A 112 -0.19 -2.74 -11.47
C THR A 112 0.32 -2.12 -10.16
N THR A 113 1.65 -1.99 -10.00
CA THR A 113 2.28 -1.47 -8.78
C THR A 113 3.24 -0.32 -9.10
N ARG A 114 3.22 0.75 -8.29
CA ARG A 114 4.08 1.94 -8.44
C ARG A 114 5.56 1.58 -8.39
N VAL A 115 6.00 0.89 -7.34
CA VAL A 115 7.34 0.30 -7.20
C VAL A 115 7.23 -1.12 -6.68
N ILE A 116 7.83 -2.07 -7.40
CA ILE A 116 7.98 -3.47 -7.00
C ILE A 116 9.43 -3.67 -6.52
N PRO A 117 9.66 -3.84 -5.20
CA PRO A 117 11.00 -4.08 -4.67
C PRO A 117 11.69 -5.26 -5.38
N GLY A 118 12.90 -5.03 -5.89
CA GLY A 118 13.68 -6.03 -6.63
C GLY A 118 13.29 -6.20 -8.11
N ASN A 119 12.33 -5.41 -8.62
CA ASN A 119 11.90 -5.52 -10.02
C ASN A 119 11.59 -4.14 -10.64
N ALA A 120 12.65 -3.44 -11.04
CA ALA A 120 12.55 -2.16 -11.75
C ALA A 120 11.82 -2.29 -13.09
N LYS A 121 11.96 -3.43 -13.77
CA LYS A 121 11.37 -3.68 -15.10
C LYS A 121 9.84 -3.65 -15.09
N LEU A 122 9.21 -4.14 -14.03
CA LEU A 122 7.75 -4.15 -13.85
C LEU A 122 7.23 -3.02 -12.93
N SER A 123 8.10 -2.09 -12.52
CA SER A 123 7.70 -0.96 -11.66
C SER A 123 7.13 0.20 -12.49
N MET A 124 5.88 0.59 -12.22
CA MET A 124 5.19 1.65 -12.95
C MET A 124 5.93 2.99 -12.88
N LEU A 125 6.62 3.32 -11.79
CA LEU A 125 7.36 4.59 -11.65
C LEU A 125 8.31 4.84 -12.83
N LEU A 126 9.14 3.85 -13.17
CA LEU A 126 10.07 3.95 -14.29
C LEU A 126 9.36 3.93 -15.64
N HIS A 127 8.24 3.21 -15.74
CA HIS A 127 7.41 3.21 -16.95
C HIS A 127 6.83 4.61 -17.22
N ARG A 128 6.26 5.27 -16.20
CA ARG A 128 5.71 6.64 -16.29
C ARG A 128 6.73 7.69 -16.71
N MET A 129 7.99 7.50 -16.36
CA MET A 129 9.07 8.43 -16.73
C MET A 129 9.61 8.22 -18.15
N ARG A 130 9.22 7.11 -18.81
CA ARG A 130 9.68 6.72 -20.15
C ARG A 130 8.58 6.73 -21.20
N VAL A 131 7.36 6.39 -20.82
CA VAL A 131 6.27 6.09 -21.74
C VAL A 131 5.10 7.02 -21.48
N ASP A 132 4.53 7.55 -22.56
CA ASP A 132 3.29 8.31 -22.51
C ASP A 132 2.11 7.35 -22.28
N LEU A 133 1.35 7.58 -21.22
CA LEU A 133 0.14 6.81 -20.93
C LEU A 133 -1.14 7.42 -21.53
N ASN A 134 -1.02 8.34 -22.48
CA ASN A 134 -2.10 9.06 -23.15
C ASN A 134 -2.96 9.92 -22.21
N GLY A 135 -3.85 10.73 -22.80
CA GLY A 135 -4.72 11.67 -22.07
C GLY A 135 -3.90 12.71 -21.28
N ASN A 136 -4.39 13.11 -20.11
CA ASN A 136 -3.73 14.14 -19.28
C ASN A 136 -2.50 13.62 -18.51
N SER A 137 -1.97 12.44 -18.87
CA SER A 137 -0.96 11.74 -18.07
C SER A 137 0.46 11.84 -18.60
N GLY A 138 0.64 12.00 -19.93
CA GLY A 138 1.93 12.22 -20.60
C GLY A 138 3.09 11.33 -20.14
N ILE A 139 4.32 11.75 -20.48
CA ILE A 139 5.56 11.25 -19.88
C ILE A 139 5.86 12.11 -18.65
N MET A 140 6.07 11.49 -17.49
CA MET A 140 6.38 12.20 -16.25
C MET A 140 7.87 12.59 -16.15
N PRO A 141 8.20 13.73 -15.52
CA PRO A 141 7.30 14.79 -15.03
C PRO A 141 6.64 15.56 -16.18
N LEU A 142 5.36 15.94 -15.99
CA LEU A 142 4.57 16.67 -17.00
C LEU A 142 5.01 18.14 -17.18
N SER A 143 5.59 18.72 -16.13
CA SER A 143 6.10 20.08 -16.12
C SER A 143 7.38 20.13 -15.31
N LEU A 144 8.25 21.06 -15.64
CA LEU A 144 9.54 21.26 -14.99
C LEU A 144 9.68 22.73 -14.63
N GLU A 145 10.34 22.99 -13.50
CA GLU A 145 10.76 24.34 -13.16
C GLU A 145 11.75 24.86 -14.22
N PRO A 146 11.75 26.18 -14.53
CA PRO A 146 12.58 26.75 -15.60
C PRO A 146 14.08 26.45 -15.47
N ASN A 147 14.58 26.25 -14.26
CA ASN A 147 15.97 25.94 -13.95
C ASN A 147 16.23 24.44 -13.68
N SER A 148 15.29 23.56 -14.00
CA SER A 148 15.43 22.12 -13.77
C SER A 148 16.56 21.54 -14.64
N ASN A 149 17.47 20.81 -14.01
CA ASN A 149 18.50 20.02 -14.69
C ASN A 149 17.99 18.63 -15.13
N TYR A 150 16.75 18.27 -14.79
CA TYR A 150 16.20 16.95 -15.07
C TYR A 150 16.30 16.52 -16.54
N PRO A 151 16.06 17.38 -17.56
CA PRO A 151 16.18 16.95 -18.97
C PRO A 151 17.57 16.46 -19.34
N ILE A 152 18.61 17.04 -18.74
CA ILE A 152 20.02 16.67 -18.97
C ILE A 152 20.36 15.40 -18.19
N GLU A 153 19.87 15.26 -16.96
CA GLU A 153 20.20 14.15 -16.07
C GLU A 153 19.21 12.98 -16.12
N LYS A 154 18.19 13.04 -16.99
CA LYS A 154 17.05 12.11 -17.01
C LYS A 154 17.50 10.65 -16.95
N ASP A 155 18.38 10.22 -17.85
CA ASP A 155 18.82 8.84 -17.93
C ASP A 155 19.63 8.41 -16.70
N THR A 156 20.39 9.35 -16.13
CA THR A 156 21.13 9.12 -14.88
C THR A 156 20.16 8.91 -13.70
N TRP A 157 19.09 9.70 -13.62
CA TRP A 157 18.06 9.53 -12.60
C TRP A 157 17.26 8.23 -12.78
N LEU A 158 16.89 7.89 -14.00
CA LEU A 158 16.24 6.61 -14.31
C LEU A 158 17.11 5.42 -13.90
N ALA A 159 18.42 5.49 -14.15
CA ALA A 159 19.36 4.45 -13.72
C ALA A 159 19.48 4.35 -12.19
N ARG A 160 19.55 5.49 -11.49
CA ARG A 160 19.60 5.53 -10.02
C ARG A 160 18.33 4.97 -9.38
N ILE A 161 17.15 5.32 -9.91
CA ILE A 161 15.87 4.75 -9.47
C ILE A 161 15.86 3.24 -9.72
N GLY A 162 16.23 2.79 -10.92
CA GLY A 162 16.29 1.37 -11.25
C GLY A 162 17.17 0.59 -10.27
N LEU A 163 18.37 1.10 -9.98
CA LEU A 163 19.28 0.49 -9.02
C LEU A 163 18.70 0.46 -7.59
N TRP A 164 18.05 1.54 -7.14
CA TRP A 164 17.39 1.55 -5.83
C TRP A 164 16.27 0.50 -5.75
N ILE A 165 15.44 0.41 -6.80
CA ILE A 165 14.36 -0.58 -6.88
C ILE A 165 14.94 -1.99 -6.88
N ASP A 166 15.87 -2.31 -7.78
CA ASP A 166 16.47 -3.65 -7.93
C ASP A 166 17.28 -4.06 -6.69
N SER A 167 17.80 -3.10 -5.92
CA SER A 167 18.42 -3.32 -4.61
C SER A 167 17.42 -3.59 -3.47
N GLY A 168 16.14 -3.75 -3.80
CA GLY A 168 15.05 -4.06 -2.88
C GLY A 168 14.30 -2.84 -2.33
N ALA A 169 14.38 -1.69 -3.01
CA ALA A 169 13.65 -0.45 -2.69
C ALA A 169 13.68 -0.13 -1.19
N LYS A 170 14.88 0.03 -0.63
CA LYS A 170 15.09 0.21 0.82
C LYS A 170 14.57 1.57 1.31
N ASP A 171 14.05 1.58 2.54
CA ASP A 171 13.63 2.79 3.24
C ASP A 171 14.81 3.67 3.66
N TRP A 172 14.52 4.79 4.34
CA TRP A 172 15.55 5.73 4.78
C TRP A 172 16.47 5.17 5.88
N LEU A 173 16.10 4.06 6.52
CA LEU A 173 16.95 3.33 7.47
C LEU A 173 17.73 2.19 6.78
N GLY A 174 17.63 2.05 5.46
CA GLY A 174 18.28 0.98 4.70
C GLY A 174 17.59 -0.38 4.83
N ARG A 175 16.38 -0.43 5.39
CA ARG A 175 15.59 -1.66 5.56
C ARG A 175 14.80 -1.93 4.29
N LYS A 176 14.70 -3.21 3.91
CA LYS A 176 13.77 -3.62 2.85
C LYS A 176 12.33 -3.44 3.33
N PRO A 177 11.37 -3.17 2.44
CA PRO A 177 9.96 -3.18 2.81
C PRO A 177 9.59 -4.55 3.39
N PRO A 178 8.75 -4.59 4.44
CA PRO A 178 8.29 -5.85 4.99
C PRO A 178 7.54 -6.61 3.89
N SER A 179 7.95 -7.86 3.67
CA SER A 179 7.18 -8.77 2.84
C SER A 179 6.13 -9.40 3.73
N ILE A 180 4.88 -8.90 3.70
CA ILE A 180 3.77 -9.50 4.44
C ILE A 180 3.47 -10.85 3.80
N ASP A 181 3.62 -11.95 4.53
CA ASP A 181 3.31 -13.32 4.10
C ASP A 181 2.00 -13.71 4.77
N PHE A 182 0.91 -13.68 4.02
CA PHE A 182 -0.40 -13.98 4.61
C PHE A 182 -0.48 -15.48 4.87
N PRO A 183 -1.14 -15.91 5.95
CA PRO A 183 -1.27 -17.33 6.21
C PRO A 183 -2.14 -18.00 5.12
N PRO A 184 -1.99 -19.31 4.89
CA PRO A 184 -2.72 -20.00 3.85
C PRO A 184 -4.22 -19.95 4.14
N GLN A 185 -5.00 -19.86 3.07
CA GLN A 185 -6.44 -19.69 3.11
C GLN A 185 -7.15 -20.95 2.62
N LEU A 186 -8.30 -21.24 3.23
CA LEU A 186 -9.17 -22.31 2.76
C LEU A 186 -9.85 -21.91 1.45
N GLN A 187 -9.70 -22.78 0.44
CA GLN A 187 -10.47 -22.69 -0.81
C GLN A 187 -11.62 -23.69 -0.86
N GLY A 188 -11.54 -24.81 -0.14
CA GLY A 188 -12.67 -25.74 -0.05
C GLY A 188 -12.38 -27.01 0.76
N VAL A 189 -13.46 -27.65 1.23
CA VAL A 189 -13.43 -28.96 1.90
C VAL A 189 -14.47 -29.86 1.24
N GLN A 190 -14.03 -31.00 0.71
CA GLN A 190 -14.89 -32.04 0.14
C GLN A 190 -14.70 -33.34 0.90
N VAL A 191 -15.75 -34.14 0.99
CA VAL A 191 -15.69 -35.43 1.68
C VAL A 191 -16.25 -36.48 0.76
N PHE A 192 -15.58 -37.62 0.70
CA PHE A 192 -16.01 -38.78 -0.05
C PHE A 192 -16.45 -39.89 0.90
N SER A 193 -17.50 -40.60 0.52
CA SER A 193 -17.85 -41.91 1.08
C SER A 193 -17.89 -42.90 -0.09
N ASN A 194 -17.18 -44.03 0.03
CA ASN A 194 -17.10 -45.06 -1.00
C ASN A 194 -16.78 -44.51 -2.42
N GLY A 195 -15.88 -43.53 -2.51
CA GLY A 195 -15.45 -42.91 -3.77
C GLY A 195 -16.42 -41.88 -4.36
N SER A 196 -17.58 -41.63 -3.74
CA SER A 196 -18.55 -40.62 -4.16
C SER A 196 -18.47 -39.36 -3.29
N VAL A 197 -18.53 -38.17 -3.90
CA VAL A 197 -18.55 -36.90 -3.17
C VAL A 197 -19.87 -36.75 -2.42
N LEU A 198 -19.79 -36.45 -1.13
CA LEU A 198 -20.94 -36.14 -0.30
C LEU A 198 -21.38 -34.69 -0.48
N THR A 199 -22.70 -34.47 -0.39
CA THR A 199 -23.29 -33.14 -0.56
C THR A 199 -23.52 -32.43 0.77
N ARG A 200 -23.53 -31.10 0.73
CA ARG A 200 -23.97 -30.23 1.84
C ARG A 200 -25.37 -29.71 1.55
N LYS A 201 -26.18 -29.50 2.59
CA LYS A 201 -27.51 -28.86 2.46
C LYS A 201 -27.43 -27.42 1.94
N SER A 202 -26.42 -26.69 2.36
CA SER A 202 -26.11 -25.35 1.88
C SER A 202 -24.61 -25.10 2.00
N ARG A 203 -24.13 -24.02 1.37
CA ARG A 203 -22.70 -23.72 1.15
C ARG A 203 -21.86 -23.88 2.42
N TYR A 204 -22.30 -23.33 3.54
CA TYR A 204 -21.55 -23.30 4.79
C TYR A 204 -22.01 -24.36 5.81
N GLU A 205 -22.91 -25.27 5.41
CA GLU A 205 -23.38 -26.36 6.27
C GLU A 205 -22.36 -27.48 6.36
N ALA A 206 -22.43 -28.24 7.45
CA ALA A 206 -21.68 -29.47 7.60
C ALA A 206 -22.03 -30.45 6.46
N ILE A 207 -21.08 -31.31 6.12
CA ILE A 207 -21.36 -32.45 5.24
C ILE A 207 -22.17 -33.48 6.02
N GLU A 208 -23.15 -34.10 5.38
CA GLU A 208 -23.92 -35.19 5.98
C GLU A 208 -23.37 -36.54 5.53
N ALA A 209 -23.11 -37.43 6.49
CA ALA A 209 -22.61 -38.80 6.29
C ALA A 209 -23.40 -39.78 7.16
N LEU A 210 -23.35 -41.08 6.87
CA LEU A 210 -23.96 -42.09 7.75
C LEU A 210 -23.00 -42.47 8.88
N ALA A 211 -23.53 -42.64 10.09
CA ALA A 211 -22.73 -43.11 11.23
C ALA A 211 -22.06 -44.47 10.92
N GLY A 212 -20.79 -44.63 11.32
CA GLY A 212 -20.00 -45.83 11.05
C GLY A 212 -19.26 -45.84 9.71
N GLU A 213 -19.54 -44.93 8.77
CA GLU A 213 -18.88 -44.93 7.46
C GLU A 213 -17.43 -44.42 7.51
N ALA A 214 -16.55 -45.07 6.76
CA ALA A 214 -15.23 -44.54 6.46
C ALA A 214 -15.35 -43.38 5.46
N LEU A 215 -14.68 -42.27 5.76
CA LEU A 215 -14.74 -41.05 4.98
C LEU A 215 -13.35 -40.65 4.51
N GLN A 216 -13.27 -39.99 3.35
CA GLN A 216 -12.05 -39.36 2.88
C GLN A 216 -12.26 -37.85 2.75
N LEU A 217 -11.63 -37.07 3.63
CA LEU A 217 -11.71 -35.61 3.64
C LEU A 217 -10.59 -35.02 2.77
N TRP A 218 -10.95 -34.16 1.82
CA TRP A 218 -10.03 -33.46 0.92
C TRP A 218 -10.05 -31.95 1.18
N PHE A 219 -8.87 -31.35 1.16
CA PHE A 219 -8.65 -29.93 1.43
C PHE A 219 -8.04 -29.22 0.23
N SER A 220 -8.64 -28.08 -0.12
CA SER A 220 -8.13 -27.13 -1.10
C SER A 220 -7.71 -25.85 -0.38
N LEU A 221 -6.51 -25.38 -0.71
CA LEU A 221 -5.84 -24.26 -0.04
C LEU A 221 -5.27 -23.30 -1.09
N SER A 222 -5.11 -22.04 -0.71
CA SER A 222 -4.36 -21.02 -1.46
C SER A 222 -3.39 -20.30 -0.54
N ASP A 223 -2.32 -19.75 -1.09
CA ASP A 223 -1.36 -18.95 -0.36
C ASP A 223 -0.76 -17.88 -1.29
N ASP A 224 -0.35 -16.73 -0.75
CA ASP A 224 0.18 -15.65 -1.59
C ASP A 224 1.64 -15.83 -1.99
N LYS A 225 2.43 -16.65 -1.27
CA LYS A 225 3.86 -16.82 -1.57
C LYS A 225 4.35 -18.25 -1.67
N THR A 226 3.69 -19.17 -0.99
CA THR A 226 4.11 -20.56 -0.87
C THR A 226 3.24 -21.43 -1.78
N PRO A 227 3.79 -22.02 -2.85
CA PRO A 227 3.05 -22.96 -3.67
C PRO A 227 2.45 -24.07 -2.80
N ILE A 228 1.19 -24.46 -3.05
CA ILE A 228 0.45 -25.41 -2.20
C ILE A 228 1.15 -26.76 -2.09
N SER A 229 1.85 -27.16 -3.16
CA SER A 229 2.73 -28.34 -3.21
C SER A 229 3.86 -28.35 -2.19
N ASN A 230 4.24 -27.16 -1.70
CA ASN A 230 5.38 -26.89 -0.82
C ASN A 230 4.94 -26.55 0.61
N LEU A 231 3.64 -26.53 0.91
CA LEU A 231 3.18 -26.46 2.29
C LEU A 231 3.69 -27.69 3.05
N THR A 232 4.11 -27.46 4.28
CA THR A 232 4.69 -28.51 5.14
C THR A 232 3.89 -28.65 6.41
N ASN A 233 4.22 -29.68 7.20
CA ASN A 233 3.61 -29.90 8.50
C ASN A 233 2.07 -30.04 8.44
N MET A 234 1.57 -30.61 7.34
CA MET A 234 0.14 -30.78 7.10
C MET A 234 -0.40 -31.86 8.04
N ARG A 235 -1.13 -31.45 9.07
CA ARG A 235 -1.74 -32.33 10.07
C ARG A 235 -3.23 -32.03 10.20
N ILE A 236 -3.99 -32.97 10.72
CA ILE A 236 -5.41 -32.87 10.96
C ILE A 236 -5.75 -33.32 12.38
N ASN A 237 -6.77 -32.69 12.95
CA ASN A 237 -7.35 -32.98 14.24
C ASN A 237 -8.88 -32.91 14.14
N TRP A 238 -9.59 -33.56 15.05
CA TRP A 238 -11.03 -33.46 15.13
C TRP A 238 -11.55 -33.53 16.56
N SER A 239 -12.74 -32.98 16.77
CA SER A 239 -13.39 -32.90 18.08
C SER A 239 -14.91 -32.89 17.95
N THR A 240 -15.61 -33.19 19.03
CA THR A 240 -17.06 -32.96 19.17
C THR A 240 -17.39 -31.53 19.58
N ASP A 241 -16.39 -30.74 20.00
CA ASP A 241 -16.49 -29.31 20.27
C ASP A 241 -15.76 -28.49 19.20
N PRO A 242 -16.39 -27.48 18.56
CA PRO A 242 -15.79 -26.66 17.50
C PRO A 242 -14.59 -25.80 17.95
N ASN A 243 -14.29 -25.70 19.25
CA ASN A 243 -13.26 -24.85 19.81
C ASN A 243 -12.17 -25.60 20.58
N VAL A 244 -12.42 -26.86 20.97
CA VAL A 244 -11.51 -27.65 21.80
C VAL A 244 -10.94 -28.79 20.98
N PHE A 245 -9.63 -28.78 20.75
CA PHE A 245 -8.90 -29.82 20.00
C PHE A 245 -7.72 -30.28 20.85
N ASP A 246 -7.46 -31.58 20.87
CA ASP A 246 -6.33 -32.15 21.61
C ASP A 246 -5.11 -32.29 20.68
N PRO A 247 -4.06 -31.47 20.83
CA PRO A 247 -2.90 -31.50 19.95
C PRO A 247 -2.17 -32.85 19.93
N LEU A 248 -2.36 -33.69 20.96
CA LEU A 248 -1.76 -35.02 21.02
C LEU A 248 -2.39 -36.01 20.03
N ASN A 249 -3.58 -35.70 19.51
CA ASN A 249 -4.31 -36.53 18.55
C ASN A 249 -4.15 -36.02 17.09
N GLU A 250 -3.22 -35.10 16.83
CA GLU A 250 -2.94 -34.67 15.45
C GLU A 250 -2.33 -35.80 14.62
N LEU A 251 -2.90 -36.03 13.43
CA LEU A 251 -2.43 -37.02 12.46
C LEU A 251 -1.96 -36.34 11.17
N PRO A 252 -1.01 -36.91 10.43
CA PRO A 252 -0.55 -36.33 9.18
C PRO A 252 -1.63 -36.42 8.09
N LEU A 253 -1.72 -35.38 7.26
CA LEU A 253 -2.45 -35.41 5.99
C LEU A 253 -1.59 -36.09 4.92
N VAL A 254 -2.24 -36.75 3.96
CA VAL A 254 -1.60 -37.39 2.82
C VAL A 254 -1.70 -36.47 1.60
N LYS A 255 -0.60 -36.39 0.83
CA LYS A 255 -0.58 -35.71 -0.47
C LYS A 255 -1.10 -36.66 -1.54
N GLY A 256 -2.26 -36.37 -2.10
CA GLY A 256 -2.87 -37.16 -3.16
C GLY A 256 -2.66 -36.57 -4.55
N SER A 257 -3.10 -37.31 -5.58
CA SER A 257 -3.25 -36.77 -6.92
C SER A 257 -4.29 -35.64 -6.90
N VAL A 258 -3.98 -34.53 -7.57
CA VAL A 258 -4.84 -33.34 -7.60
C VAL A 258 -6.23 -33.69 -8.13
N LYS A 259 -7.27 -33.24 -7.42
CA LYS A 259 -8.67 -33.31 -7.84
C LYS A 259 -9.23 -31.91 -8.00
N THR A 260 -9.87 -31.62 -9.12
CA THR A 260 -10.50 -30.31 -9.35
C THR A 260 -12.00 -30.43 -9.10
N MET A 261 -12.52 -29.70 -8.11
CA MET A 261 -13.92 -29.76 -7.67
C MET A 261 -14.42 -28.39 -7.21
N PRO A 262 -15.74 -28.17 -7.09
CA PRO A 262 -16.28 -26.92 -6.54
C PRO A 262 -15.76 -26.63 -5.13
N GLY A 263 -15.24 -25.43 -4.92
CA GLY A 263 -14.78 -24.92 -3.62
C GLY A 263 -15.84 -24.12 -2.85
N LEU A 264 -15.39 -23.47 -1.79
CA LEU A 264 -16.16 -22.57 -0.93
C LEU A 264 -16.82 -21.42 -1.71
N TYR A 265 -16.12 -20.92 -2.73
CA TYR A 265 -16.53 -19.76 -3.53
C TYR A 265 -17.29 -20.13 -4.83
N ARG A 266 -17.72 -21.38 -4.97
CA ARG A 266 -18.40 -21.95 -6.17
C ARG A 266 -17.57 -22.03 -7.45
N SER A 267 -16.38 -21.44 -7.48
CA SER A 267 -15.37 -21.75 -8.48
C SER A 267 -14.81 -23.15 -8.23
N SER A 268 -14.41 -23.83 -9.30
CA SER A 268 -13.60 -25.04 -9.19
C SER A 268 -12.22 -24.68 -8.64
N THR A 269 -11.72 -25.50 -7.73
CA THR A 269 -10.40 -25.36 -7.11
C THR A 269 -9.73 -26.72 -6.98
N ASP A 270 -8.42 -26.72 -6.81
CA ASP A 270 -7.59 -27.91 -6.75
C ASP A 270 -7.45 -28.41 -5.30
N TYR A 271 -7.76 -29.69 -5.10
CA TYR A 271 -7.65 -30.40 -3.84
C TYR A 271 -6.46 -31.35 -3.92
N MET A 272 -5.56 -31.25 -2.96
CA MET A 272 -4.28 -31.98 -2.99
C MET A 272 -3.98 -32.74 -1.70
N TRP A 273 -4.47 -32.25 -0.56
CA TRP A 273 -4.26 -32.89 0.74
C TRP A 273 -5.52 -33.60 1.17
N TYR A 274 -5.38 -34.81 1.71
CA TYR A 274 -6.52 -35.58 2.19
C TYR A 274 -6.23 -36.38 3.47
N PHE A 275 -7.30 -36.80 4.14
CA PHE A 275 -7.28 -37.66 5.31
C PHE A 275 -8.33 -38.76 5.20
N ASP A 276 -7.94 -39.99 5.48
CA ASP A 276 -8.87 -41.12 5.62
C ASP A 276 -9.34 -41.21 7.08
N PHE A 277 -10.58 -40.78 7.32
CA PHE A 277 -11.22 -40.80 8.63
C PHE A 277 -11.99 -42.11 8.84
N ASN A 278 -11.61 -42.84 9.87
CA ASN A 278 -12.36 -44.02 10.30
C ASN A 278 -13.58 -43.59 11.12
N GLY A 279 -14.77 -43.69 10.52
CA GLY A 279 -16.03 -43.37 11.18
C GLY A 279 -16.59 -44.45 12.09
N SER A 280 -15.89 -45.56 12.37
CA SER A 280 -16.44 -46.68 13.15
C SER A 280 -16.92 -46.30 14.56
N SER A 281 -16.39 -45.24 15.15
CA SER A 281 -16.79 -44.74 16.48
C SER A 281 -17.81 -43.61 16.44
N THR A 282 -18.24 -43.16 15.24
CA THR A 282 -19.20 -42.06 15.12
C THR A 282 -20.59 -42.52 15.52
N GLN A 283 -21.36 -41.59 16.10
CA GLN A 283 -22.71 -41.85 16.58
C GLN A 283 -23.72 -41.15 15.68
N PRO A 284 -24.91 -41.72 15.47
CA PRO A 284 -26.02 -41.03 14.84
C PRO A 284 -26.27 -39.67 15.51
N PHE A 285 -26.50 -38.64 14.69
CA PHE A 285 -26.65 -37.24 15.09
C PHE A 285 -25.41 -36.56 15.67
N GLY A 286 -24.27 -37.25 15.73
CA GLY A 286 -22.99 -36.69 16.16
C GLY A 286 -22.42 -35.70 15.14
N VAL A 287 -21.78 -34.64 15.63
CA VAL A 287 -21.05 -33.67 14.79
C VAL A 287 -19.57 -33.72 15.16
N TYR A 288 -18.74 -33.93 14.16
CA TYR A 288 -17.29 -33.91 14.28
C TYR A 288 -16.75 -32.70 13.53
N TRP A 289 -16.01 -31.86 14.25
CA TRP A 289 -15.40 -30.64 13.77
C TRP A 289 -13.95 -30.93 13.44
N PHE A 290 -13.54 -30.69 12.20
CA PHE A 290 -12.18 -30.93 11.76
C PHE A 290 -11.38 -29.63 11.75
N ARG A 291 -10.09 -29.74 12.00
CA ARG A 291 -9.10 -28.67 11.89
C ARG A 291 -7.85 -29.23 11.24
N ILE A 292 -7.24 -28.45 10.36
CA ILE A 292 -5.91 -28.73 9.85
C ILE A 292 -4.90 -27.75 10.44
N THR A 293 -3.68 -28.23 10.63
CA THR A 293 -2.51 -27.48 11.07
C THR A 293 -1.48 -27.56 9.95
N LEU A 294 -0.83 -26.45 9.62
CA LEU A 294 0.11 -26.39 8.50
C LEU A 294 1.15 -25.27 8.65
N ASN A 295 2.20 -25.36 7.84
CA ASN A 295 3.26 -24.37 7.76
C ASN A 295 3.46 -23.89 6.32
N ASP A 296 3.66 -22.58 6.17
CA ASP A 296 4.25 -21.96 4.99
C ASP A 296 5.66 -21.40 5.32
N ALA A 297 6.21 -20.51 4.48
CA ALA A 297 7.49 -19.87 4.76
C ALA A 297 7.48 -18.96 6.01
N GLY A 298 6.47 -18.11 6.19
CA GLY A 298 6.35 -17.09 7.25
C GLY A 298 5.45 -17.44 8.44
N ASN A 299 4.59 -18.44 8.32
CA ASN A 299 3.54 -18.84 9.26
C ASN A 299 3.76 -20.30 9.68
N LYS A 300 3.89 -20.53 11.00
CA LYS A 300 4.13 -21.86 11.61
C LYS A 300 2.94 -22.27 12.47
N ASP A 301 2.62 -23.57 12.42
CA ASP A 301 1.51 -24.22 13.11
C ASP A 301 0.19 -23.44 12.97
N PHE A 302 -0.07 -22.97 11.74
CA PHE A 302 -1.26 -22.20 11.45
C PHE A 302 -2.48 -23.12 11.36
N ASN A 303 -3.52 -22.76 12.10
CA ASN A 303 -4.74 -23.56 12.23
C ASN A 303 -5.86 -23.08 11.29
N LEU A 304 -6.47 -24.01 10.58
CA LEU A 304 -7.66 -23.79 9.74
C LEU A 304 -8.73 -24.83 10.06
N PRO A 305 -9.91 -24.44 10.59
CA PRO A 305 -10.22 -23.13 11.16
C PRO A 305 -9.51 -22.92 12.51
N ASN A 306 -9.24 -21.66 12.85
CA ASN A 306 -8.70 -21.25 14.16
C ASN A 306 -9.80 -20.72 15.09
N SER A 307 -9.42 -20.35 16.32
CA SER A 307 -10.33 -19.80 17.34
C SER A 307 -11.11 -18.57 16.85
N ASN A 308 -10.46 -17.69 16.09
CA ASN A 308 -11.02 -16.46 15.54
C ASN A 308 -11.84 -16.66 14.26
N SER A 309 -11.88 -17.88 13.72
CA SER A 309 -12.64 -18.16 12.51
C SER A 309 -14.14 -18.03 12.77
N MET A 310 -14.85 -17.41 11.84
CA MET A 310 -16.31 -17.30 11.90
C MET A 310 -16.94 -18.69 12.00
N PHE A 311 -18.01 -18.82 12.78
CA PHE A 311 -18.64 -20.11 13.05
C PHE A 311 -19.06 -20.87 11.79
N PHE A 312 -19.49 -20.16 10.74
CA PHE A 312 -19.86 -20.81 9.48
C PHE A 312 -18.67 -21.45 8.75
N ILE A 313 -17.44 -20.95 8.93
CA ILE A 313 -16.23 -21.61 8.42
C ILE A 313 -15.92 -22.85 9.26
N LYS A 314 -16.08 -22.78 10.58
CA LYS A 314 -15.98 -23.96 11.45
C LYS A 314 -16.97 -25.05 11.02
N LYS A 315 -18.21 -24.66 10.73
CA LYS A 315 -19.26 -25.55 10.24
C LYS A 315 -18.95 -26.11 8.86
N TYR A 316 -18.31 -25.31 8.00
CA TYR A 316 -17.85 -25.77 6.70
C TYR A 316 -16.76 -26.87 6.80
N PHE A 317 -16.01 -26.96 7.90
CA PHE A 317 -15.10 -28.08 8.14
C PHE A 317 -15.76 -29.31 8.78
N ALA A 318 -17.00 -29.20 9.25
CA ALA A 318 -17.63 -30.25 10.05
C ALA A 318 -18.30 -31.33 9.19
N VAL A 319 -18.40 -32.52 9.77
CA VAL A 319 -19.23 -33.62 9.30
C VAL A 319 -20.28 -33.93 10.35
N LYS A 320 -21.54 -33.98 9.95
CA LYS A 320 -22.67 -34.43 10.74
C LYS A 320 -23.03 -35.85 10.32
N PHE A 321 -23.07 -36.76 11.28
CA PHE A 321 -23.49 -38.13 11.08
C PHE A 321 -24.99 -38.26 11.29
N ASN A 322 -25.67 -38.91 10.36
CA ASN A 322 -27.08 -39.28 10.45
C ASN A 322 -27.19 -40.77 10.79
#